data_AF-A0A3E1NXE0-F1
#
_entry.id   AF-A0A3E1NXE0-F1
#
_cell.length_a   1.000
_cell.length_b   1.000
_cell.length_c   1.000
_cell.angle_alpha   90.00
_cell.angle_beta   90.00
_cell.angle_gamma   90.00
#
_symmetry.space_group_name_H-M   'P 1'
#
loop_
_entity.id
_entity.type
_entity.pdbx_description
1 polymer ?
#
loop_
_entity_poly.entity_id
_entity_poly.type
_entity_poly.pdbx_seq_one_letter_code
_entity_poly.pdbx_strand_id
1 'polypeptide(L)' 'MPDPQVVKETLHICGVSIIDGSLLPHAALLDVSDGELENVRCKFEADWSLTPEKKYKVPDTKKRTKE' A
#
# COMPACT_ATOMS: atom_id res chain seq x y z
N MET A 1 15.41 10.21 8.38
CA MET A 1 14.17 9.40 8.45
C MET A 1 13.07 10.18 7.77
N PRO A 2 12.31 9.55 6.85
CA PRO A 2 11.22 10.22 6.16
C PRO A 2 10.12 10.61 7.16
N ASP A 3 9.50 11.76 6.93
CA ASP A 3 8.41 12.24 7.78
C ASP A 3 7.12 11.42 7.50
N PRO A 4 6.38 10.96 8.54
CA PRO A 4 5.18 10.17 8.35
C PRO A 4 4.07 10.87 7.55
N GLN A 5 3.98 12.21 7.60
CA GLN A 5 3.00 12.96 6.82
C GLN A 5 3.41 12.99 5.34
N VAL A 6 4.70 13.15 5.05
CA VAL A 6 5.22 13.12 3.67
C VAL A 6 4.94 11.76 3.03
N VAL A 7 5.11 10.66 3.77
CA VAL A 7 4.80 9.31 3.26
C VAL A 7 3.31 9.17 2.97
N LYS A 8 2.44 9.62 3.89
CA LYS A 8 0.98 9.57 3.70
C LYS A 8 0.52 10.41 2.51
N GLU A 9 1.06 11.60 2.34
CA GLU A 9 0.72 12.49 1.22
C GLU A 9 1.17 11.89 -0.11
N THR A 10 2.38 11.33 -0.17
CA THR A 10 2.89 10.67 -1.38
C THR A 10 2.04 9.46 -1.76
N LEU A 11 1.63 8.64 -0.78
CA LEU A 11 0.72 7.51 -1.01
C LEU A 11 -0.65 7.98 -1.51
N HIS A 12 -1.18 9.07 -0.96
CA HIS A 12 -2.43 9.67 -1.42
C HIS A 12 -2.33 10.18 -2.87
N ILE A 13 -1.22 10.83 -3.25
CA ILE A 13 -0.95 11.29 -4.62
C ILE A 13 -0.88 10.11 -5.60
N CYS A 14 -0.35 8.98 -5.16
CA CYS A 14 -0.29 7.76 -5.97
C CYS A 14 -1.65 7.03 -6.11
N GLY A 15 -2.71 7.51 -5.47
CA GLY A 15 -4.04 6.90 -5.53
C GLY A 15 -4.20 5.65 -4.67
N VAL A 16 -3.18 5.29 -3.87
CA VAL A 16 -3.19 4.05 -3.09
C VAL A 16 -3.75 4.26 -1.70
N SER A 17 -4.50 3.26 -1.23
CA SER A 17 -5.10 3.29 0.10
C SER A 17 -4.22 2.57 1.12
N ILE A 18 -4.07 3.15 2.31
CA ILE A 18 -3.33 2.51 3.41
C ILE A 18 -4.29 1.59 4.15
N ILE A 19 -4.00 0.29 4.16
CA ILE A 19 -4.70 -0.72 4.96
C ILE A 19 -4.20 -0.65 6.41
N ASP A 20 -2.88 -0.58 6.60
CA ASP A 20 -2.25 -0.42 7.92
C ASP A 20 -1.06 0.54 7.83
N GLY A 21 -1.05 1.58 8.68
CA GLY A 21 0.03 2.57 8.76
C GLY A 21 0.64 2.66 10.16
N SER A 22 0.46 1.63 11.00
CA SER A 22 0.86 1.63 12.41
C SER A 22 2.38 1.72 12.60
N LEU A 23 3.13 1.27 11.59
CA LEU A 23 4.60 1.22 11.59
C LEU A 23 5.23 2.34 10.76
N LEU A 24 4.47 3.35 10.34
CA LEU A 24 5.04 4.52 9.67
C LEU A 24 6.07 5.23 10.59
N PRO A 25 7.16 5.78 10.02
CA PRO A 25 7.51 5.85 8.61
C PRO A 25 8.40 4.68 8.15
N HIS A 26 8.34 3.52 8.80
CA HIS A 26 9.20 2.37 8.47
C HIS A 26 8.51 1.38 7.54
N ALA A 27 7.21 1.14 7.76
CA ALA A 27 6.41 0.23 6.96
C ALA A 27 4.94 0.65 6.92
N ALA A 28 4.27 0.31 5.83
CA ALA A 28 2.83 0.43 5.67
C ALA A 28 2.32 -0.71 4.79
N LEU A 29 1.12 -1.19 5.09
CA LEU A 29 0.37 -2.10 4.24
C LEU A 29 -0.54 -1.27 3.33
N LEU A 30 -0.41 -1.49 2.02
CA LEU A 30 -1.11 -0.72 0.99
C LEU A 30 -2.06 -1.62 0.20
N ASP A 31 -3.23 -1.10 -0.11
CA ASP A 31 -4.10 -1.60 -1.16
C ASP A 31 -3.66 -0.95 -2.47
N VAL A 32 -3.12 -1.76 -3.38
CA VAL A 32 -2.52 -1.30 -4.63
C VAL A 32 -3.01 -2.16 -5.78
N SER A 33 -3.56 -1.52 -6.80
CA SER A 33 -3.91 -2.18 -8.06
C SER A 33 -2.66 -2.44 -8.90
N ASP A 34 -2.63 -3.48 -9.73
CA ASP A 34 -1.47 -3.79 -10.59
C ASP A 34 -1.04 -2.59 -11.49
N GLY A 35 -1.98 -1.71 -11.88
CA GLY A 35 -1.68 -0.50 -12.66
C GLY A 35 -1.09 0.67 -11.86
N GLU A 36 -1.21 0.67 -10.53
CA GLU A 36 -0.71 1.74 -9.65
C GLU A 36 0.64 1.40 -9.02
N LEU A 37 1.00 0.11 -9.04
CA LEU A 37 2.21 -0.44 -8.42
C LEU A 37 3.50 0.19 -8.98
N GLU A 38 3.60 0.36 -10.29
CA GLU A 38 4.76 0.98 -10.93
C GLU A 38 4.90 2.46 -10.54
N ASN A 39 3.79 3.16 -10.36
CA ASN A 39 3.78 4.57 -10.00
C ASN A 39 4.25 4.77 -8.55
N VAL A 40 3.78 3.93 -7.63
CA VAL A 40 4.27 3.91 -6.24
C VAL A 40 5.76 3.55 -6.21
N ARG A 41 6.16 2.49 -6.91
CA ARG A 41 7.57 2.07 -6.94
C ARG A 41 8.49 3.20 -7.41
N CYS A 42 8.15 3.87 -8.51
CA CYS A 42 8.93 4.98 -9.05
C CYS A 42 9.05 6.16 -8.08
N LYS A 43 7.99 6.48 -7.31
CA LYS A 43 7.99 7.59 -6.34
C LYS A 43 8.80 7.31 -5.08
N PHE A 44 8.97 6.03 -4.73
CA PHE A 44 9.56 5.59 -3.47
C PHE A 44 10.95 4.93 -3.63
N GLU A 45 11.40 4.68 -4.87
CA GLU A 45 12.63 3.93 -5.21
C GLU A 45 13.92 4.45 -4.55
N ALA A 46 13.98 5.75 -4.19
CA ALA A 46 15.17 6.38 -3.60
C ALA A 46 15.32 6.13 -2.08
N ASP A 47 14.22 5.95 -1.34
CA ASP A 47 14.23 5.87 0.13
C ASP A 47 13.55 4.59 0.66
N TRP A 48 12.80 3.87 -0.17
CA TRP A 48 11.94 2.75 0.25
C TRP A 48 12.02 1.61 -0.74
N SER A 49 12.20 0.39 -0.22
CA SER A 49 12.07 -0.83 -1.00
C SER A 49 10.61 -1.29 -0.98
N LEU A 50 9.94 -1.17 -2.14
CA LEU A 50 8.65 -1.84 -2.34
C LEU A 50 8.92 -3.34 -2.46
N THR A 51 8.60 -4.11 -1.41
CA THR A 51 8.75 -5.57 -1.41
C THR A 51 7.42 -6.22 -1.81
N PRO A 52 7.26 -6.69 -3.06
CA PRO A 52 6.08 -7.46 -3.44
C PRO A 52 6.30 -8.94 -3.08
N GLU A 53 6.73 -9.27 -1.86
CA GLU A 53 7.01 -10.70 -1.58
C GLU A 53 5.74 -11.51 -1.33
N LYS A 54 4.61 -10.87 -1.00
CA LYS A 54 3.33 -11.56 -0.84
C LYS A 54 2.18 -10.69 -1.35
N LYS A 55 1.69 -10.95 -2.57
CA LYS A 55 0.34 -10.53 -2.97
C LYS A 55 -0.65 -11.27 -2.06
N TYR A 56 -1.20 -10.57 -1.07
CA TYR A 56 -2.23 -11.14 -0.21
C TYR A 56 -3.57 -10.96 -0.90
N LYS A 57 -4.17 -12.08 -1.34
CA LYS A 57 -5.58 -12.08 -1.70
C LYS A 57 -6.37 -12.03 -0.41
N VAL A 58 -6.98 -10.87 -0.11
CA VAL A 58 -7.94 -10.79 1.00
C VAL A 58 -9.06 -11.79 0.70
N PRO A 59 -9.30 -12.79 1.57
CA PRO A 59 -10.37 -13.74 1.35
C PRO A 59 -11.70 -12.98 1.31
N ASP A 60 -12.51 -13.27 0.29
CA ASP A 60 -13.80 -12.63 0.10
C ASP A 60 -14.67 -12.90 1.35
N THR A 61 -14.81 -11.89 2.21
CA THR A 61 -15.59 -12.02 3.46
C THR A 61 -17.09 -12.00 3.18
N LYS A 62 -17.51 -11.80 1.93
CA LYS A 62 -18.90 -11.96 1.50
C LYS A 62 -19.19 -13.45 1.38
N LYS A 63 -19.48 -14.09 2.52
CA LYS A 63 -20.36 -15.26 2.53
C LYS A 63 -21.66 -14.84 1.85
N ARG A 64 -21.81 -15.16 0.57
CA ARG A 64 -23.14 -15.33 -0.02
C ARG A 64 -23.76 -16.49 0.74
N THR A 65 -24.54 -16.19 1.76
CA THR A 65 -25.57 -17.12 2.23
C THR A 65 -26.41 -17.41 0.99
N LYS A 66 -26.29 -18.62 0.45
CA LYS A 66 -27.26 -19.15 -0.51
C LYS A 66 -28.53 -19.37 0.31
N GLU A 67 -29.48 -18.47 0.19
CA GLU A 67 -30.89 -18.85 0.29
C GLU A 67 -31.31 -19.52 -1.03
#